data_AF-A0AAV7ER32-F1
#
_entry.id   AF-A0AAV7ER32-F1
#
_cell.length_a   1.000
_cell.length_b   1.000
_cell.length_c   1.000
_cell.angle_alpha   90.00
_cell.angle_beta   90.00
_cell.angle_gamma   90.00
#
_symmetry.space_group_name_H-M   'P 1'
#
loop_
_entity.id
_entity.type
_entity.pdbx_description
1 polymer ?
#
loop_
_entity_poly.entity_id
_entity_poly.type
_entity_poly.pdbx_seq_one_letter_code
_entity_poly.pdbx_strand_id
1 'polypeptide(L)'
;MSPPSNTSRESPNTAQVLAGTLLWIRMSGSSSIKSIGMEAKLHSAPTLLFLVSVTFFSAHFLKFQLSGEDLSHKLTNRASSLLDFSSTLIWMKSLFLAVSSCGEEVVKHRHGLLAADLSTCHRSLTNADVPVYCCPPKRESDEPVYDFQFSNPTEPKRIRRPAYLMDEDYIAKYEKAIKIMKQFPYEDPLNFMRQADMHCIYCNGAYNQLNSSYWYKIHRSWLFFPWHRIHVYFHERIVGKLLGDDTFAVPYWNWDHPDGMVIPEFYTRGAYVDKDRDRAHLPPEIVDDSFDYVEKGLGPEEQIASNLAFMYTQMVSGAKKTELFMGCKRFPGEEGDCDGPGTIELAPHNALHAWVGSGLQPERENMGAFYSAARDPIFYAHHANIDRLWTVWKLKRFKGHEPEFVDTVWLDSYFYFHDENRRLVRIKIRDCLDIEKLNYGYEEVELPWLNARPKPSIPPKLAHHILRLREAEQNALLLPSEASTTPYFGAEGRVLDKTIRVKVGRPKRRRSAKEEEEEEEVLVVYGIYMKKDVYVKFDVLVNAVEESRMGPEHREFAGTFVNARHGARIVKREGDSTKKMKATLKLGISELVEDLEAREDESIWVSLVPKGGTGVHVAVEGVRIEYMR
;
A
#
# COMPACT_ATOMS: atom_id res chain seq x y z
N MET A 1 -31.06 67.25 17.55
CA MET A 1 -29.61 67.24 17.81
C MET A 1 -28.90 66.68 16.58
N SER A 2 -27.64 67.07 16.31
CA SER A 2 -27.13 67.14 14.93
C SER A 2 -25.86 66.32 14.63
N PRO A 3 -25.64 65.87 13.37
CA PRO A 3 -24.34 65.53 12.73
C PRO A 3 -23.60 66.83 12.29
N PRO A 4 -22.43 66.86 11.57
CA PRO A 4 -21.68 65.86 10.77
C PRO A 4 -20.21 65.69 11.25
N SER A 5 -19.14 65.38 10.50
CA SER A 5 -18.79 65.16 9.06
C SER A 5 -17.48 64.34 8.97
N ASN A 6 -17.11 63.54 7.95
CA ASN A 6 -17.47 63.36 6.53
C ASN A 6 -16.86 64.34 5.49
N THR A 7 -15.78 63.93 4.82
CA THR A 7 -15.40 64.27 3.41
C THR A 7 -14.64 63.07 2.79
N SER A 8 -14.64 62.68 1.50
CA SER A 8 -15.19 63.14 0.19
C SER A 8 -14.29 63.98 -0.74
N ARG A 9 -13.84 63.40 -1.88
CA ARG A 9 -13.54 64.00 -3.22
C ARG A 9 -12.85 62.99 -4.17
N GLU A 10 -12.87 63.05 -5.50
CA GLU A 10 -13.88 63.43 -6.52
C GLU A 10 -13.39 62.90 -7.91
N SER A 11 -14.27 62.71 -8.91
CA SER A 11 -13.92 62.21 -10.28
C SER A 11 -13.80 63.36 -11.32
N PRO A 12 -13.37 63.15 -12.60
CA PRO A 12 -14.34 62.82 -13.68
C PRO A 12 -13.85 62.17 -15.02
N ASN A 13 -14.82 61.64 -15.79
CA ASN A 13 -15.08 61.74 -17.27
C ASN A 13 -14.14 61.27 -18.43
N THR A 14 -14.54 60.16 -19.07
CA THR A 14 -14.99 59.94 -20.51
C THR A 14 -14.18 60.30 -21.78
N ALA A 15 -14.44 59.47 -22.83
CA ALA A 15 -14.22 59.57 -24.31
C ALA A 15 -12.96 58.85 -24.88
N GLN A 16 -12.91 58.06 -25.97
CA GLN A 16 -13.79 57.47 -27.04
C GLN A 16 -13.27 57.81 -28.48
N VAL A 17 -13.42 56.85 -29.44
CA VAL A 17 -13.35 56.97 -30.94
C VAL A 17 -12.08 56.45 -31.71
N LEU A 18 -12.26 55.26 -32.32
CA LEU A 18 -11.92 54.75 -33.69
C LEU A 18 -10.74 55.25 -34.59
N ALA A 19 -9.93 54.28 -35.07
CA ALA A 19 -9.47 54.02 -36.46
C ALA A 19 -8.79 52.60 -36.49
N GLY A 20 -8.61 51.80 -37.55
CA GLY A 20 -8.52 51.99 -39.02
C GLY A 20 -7.04 51.78 -39.48
N THR A 21 -6.64 50.99 -40.49
CA THR A 21 -7.33 50.19 -41.55
C THR A 21 -6.35 49.12 -42.14
N LEU A 22 -6.82 48.13 -42.91
CA LEU A 22 -5.99 47.16 -43.68
C LEU A 22 -5.33 47.77 -44.95
N LEU A 23 -4.19 47.19 -45.38
CA LEU A 23 -3.84 46.91 -46.80
C LEU A 23 -2.74 45.82 -46.80
N TRP A 24 -2.76 44.66 -47.50
CA TRP A 24 -3.02 44.26 -48.90
C TRP A 24 -1.92 44.59 -49.92
N ILE A 25 -1.11 43.56 -50.28
CA ILE A 25 -0.38 43.39 -51.57
C ILE A 25 0.18 41.95 -51.63
N ARG A 26 0.63 41.47 -52.81
CA ARG A 26 -0.16 40.54 -53.65
C ARG A 26 0.73 39.78 -54.66
N MET A 27 0.81 38.44 -54.53
CA MET A 27 1.23 37.44 -55.56
C MET A 27 2.65 37.53 -56.17
N SER A 28 3.35 36.39 -56.29
CA SER A 28 3.66 35.75 -57.60
C SER A 28 4.71 34.62 -57.52
N GLY A 29 4.64 33.68 -58.46
CA GLY A 29 5.71 32.74 -58.84
C GLY A 29 5.90 31.45 -58.00
N SER A 30 6.48 30.36 -58.51
CA SER A 30 6.10 29.48 -59.65
C SER A 30 7.25 28.51 -59.99
N SER A 31 6.95 27.25 -60.31
CA SER A 31 7.91 26.21 -60.77
C SER A 31 8.97 25.74 -59.74
N SER A 32 9.64 24.58 -59.86
CA SER A 32 9.61 23.59 -60.94
C SER A 32 9.72 22.13 -60.44
N ILE A 33 9.17 21.23 -61.26
CA ILE A 33 9.35 19.77 -61.29
C ILE A 33 10.82 19.34 -61.13
N LYS A 34 11.05 18.23 -60.40
CA LYS A 34 12.00 17.19 -60.83
C LYS A 34 11.64 15.80 -60.29
N SER A 35 11.18 14.93 -61.18
CA SER A 35 11.03 13.49 -60.95
C SER A 35 12.29 12.75 -61.36
N ILE A 36 12.78 11.82 -60.53
CA ILE A 36 13.62 10.70 -60.96
C ILE A 36 13.09 9.44 -60.27
N GLY A 37 12.85 8.40 -61.06
CA GLY A 37 12.65 7.02 -60.59
C GLY A 37 13.66 6.11 -61.29
N MET A 38 13.45 4.79 -61.19
CA MET A 38 14.38 3.73 -61.63
C MET A 38 15.65 3.63 -60.75
N GLU A 39 16.22 2.45 -60.48
CA GLU A 39 15.77 1.09 -60.79
C GLU A 39 16.32 0.08 -59.76
N ALA A 40 15.77 -1.13 -59.76
CA ALA A 40 16.31 -2.24 -58.97
C ALA A 40 17.55 -2.86 -59.63
N LYS A 41 18.41 -3.52 -58.84
CA LYS A 41 19.30 -4.57 -59.35
C LYS A 41 19.50 -5.70 -58.36
N LEU A 42 19.57 -6.92 -58.90
CA LEU A 42 19.45 -8.19 -58.21
C LEU A 42 20.63 -9.10 -58.58
N HIS A 43 21.32 -9.67 -57.59
CA HIS A 43 22.22 -10.84 -57.69
C HIS A 43 22.43 -11.38 -56.26
N SER A 44 22.59 -12.68 -55.98
CA SER A 44 22.55 -13.89 -56.84
C SER A 44 22.28 -15.16 -56.01
N ALA A 45 21.61 -16.17 -56.57
CA ALA A 45 21.51 -17.54 -56.03
C ALA A 45 22.68 -18.43 -56.51
N PRO A 46 22.90 -19.65 -55.95
CA PRO A 46 22.18 -20.88 -56.38
C PRO A 46 21.56 -21.70 -55.19
N THR A 47 20.44 -22.44 -55.32
CA THR A 47 20.23 -23.84 -55.80
C THR A 47 21.04 -24.94 -55.04
N LEU A 48 20.60 -26.18 -54.75
CA LEU A 48 19.51 -27.09 -55.20
C LEU A 48 19.31 -28.23 -54.11
N LEU A 49 18.15 -28.84 -53.79
CA LEU A 49 17.63 -30.14 -54.30
C LEU A 49 16.32 -30.63 -53.57
N PHE A 50 15.37 -31.21 -54.34
CA PHE A 50 14.51 -32.43 -54.12
C PHE A 50 13.77 -32.68 -52.78
N LEU A 51 12.42 -32.82 -52.77
CA LEU A 51 11.58 -34.04 -52.95
C LEU A 51 11.73 -35.10 -51.83
N VAL A 52 10.66 -35.65 -51.24
CA VAL A 52 9.57 -36.49 -51.81
C VAL A 52 8.17 -36.16 -51.24
N SER A 53 7.09 -36.70 -51.84
CA SER A 53 5.66 -36.39 -51.60
C SER A 53 4.76 -37.66 -51.53
N VAL A 54 3.44 -37.48 -51.32
CA VAL A 54 2.28 -38.36 -51.70
C VAL A 54 1.55 -39.21 -50.60
N THR A 55 0.37 -38.71 -50.16
CA THR A 55 -0.88 -39.43 -49.71
C THR A 55 -0.88 -40.23 -48.37
N PHE A 56 -2.00 -40.62 -47.73
CA PHE A 56 -3.38 -40.96 -48.20
C PHE A 56 -4.57 -40.47 -47.32
N PHE A 57 -5.78 -40.88 -47.73
CA PHE A 57 -7.12 -40.32 -47.48
C PHE A 57 -7.81 -40.55 -46.12
N SER A 58 -8.59 -39.53 -45.72
CA SER A 58 -9.95 -39.50 -45.15
C SER A 58 -10.57 -40.65 -44.32
N ALA A 59 -11.14 -40.23 -43.17
CA ALA A 59 -12.52 -40.45 -42.72
C ALA A 59 -13.12 -41.87 -42.56
N HIS A 60 -13.67 -42.12 -41.37
CA HIS A 60 -14.95 -42.83 -41.24
C HIS A 60 -15.81 -42.24 -40.12
N PHE A 61 -17.11 -42.10 -40.38
CA PHE A 61 -18.11 -41.64 -39.41
C PHE A 61 -19.19 -42.73 -39.34
N LEU A 62 -19.60 -43.17 -38.15
CA LEU A 62 -20.86 -43.91 -38.00
C LEU A 62 -21.42 -43.77 -36.58
N LYS A 63 -22.75 -43.71 -36.49
CA LYS A 63 -23.51 -43.64 -35.23
C LYS A 63 -23.65 -45.04 -34.62
N PHE A 64 -23.93 -45.10 -33.32
CA PHE A 64 -25.16 -45.78 -32.87
C PHE A 64 -25.71 -45.12 -31.59
N GLN A 65 -27.02 -45.21 -31.39
CA GLN A 65 -27.76 -44.80 -30.18
C GLN A 65 -28.32 -46.06 -29.51
N LEU A 66 -28.55 -46.04 -28.19
CA LEU A 66 -29.81 -46.44 -27.52
C LEU A 66 -29.69 -46.48 -25.98
N SER A 67 -30.86 -46.54 -25.35
CA SER A 67 -31.22 -46.86 -23.94
C SER A 67 -30.32 -47.83 -23.17
N GLY A 68 -30.32 -47.85 -21.82
CA GLY A 68 -31.22 -47.19 -20.84
C GLY A 68 -31.75 -48.20 -19.80
N GLU A 69 -32.14 -47.74 -18.61
CA GLU A 69 -32.59 -48.56 -17.43
C GLU A 69 -31.49 -49.52 -16.88
N ASP A 70 -31.54 -50.11 -15.68
CA ASP A 70 -31.99 -49.74 -14.31
C ASP A 70 -31.43 -50.86 -13.36
N LEU A 71 -31.97 -51.05 -12.15
CA LEU A 71 -31.85 -52.21 -11.26
C LEU A 71 -30.56 -52.39 -10.43
N SER A 72 -30.52 -51.59 -9.36
CA SER A 72 -30.37 -52.00 -7.95
C SER A 72 -29.90 -53.43 -7.55
N HIS A 73 -29.23 -53.43 -6.38
CA HIS A 73 -29.41 -54.35 -5.22
C HIS A 73 -28.55 -55.62 -5.02
N LYS A 74 -28.01 -55.69 -3.78
CA LYS A 74 -27.57 -56.88 -2.99
C LYS A 74 -26.22 -57.48 -3.46
N LEU A 75 -25.35 -58.02 -2.59
CA LEU A 75 -25.55 -58.56 -1.23
C LEU A 75 -24.60 -57.99 -0.15
N THR A 76 -25.04 -58.12 1.10
CA THR A 76 -24.28 -57.91 2.34
C THR A 76 -23.57 -59.19 2.83
N ASN A 77 -22.35 -59.11 3.38
CA ASN A 77 -22.12 -59.24 4.84
C ASN A 77 -20.64 -59.29 5.30
N ARG A 78 -20.46 -58.75 6.51
CA ARG A 78 -19.46 -59.05 7.57
C ARG A 78 -18.30 -60.02 7.30
N ALA A 79 -17.08 -59.54 7.56
CA ALA A 79 -16.10 -60.24 8.39
C ALA A 79 -15.26 -59.22 9.21
N SER A 80 -14.66 -59.68 10.30
CA SER A 80 -14.02 -58.87 11.35
C SER A 80 -12.65 -58.28 10.98
N SER A 81 -12.32 -57.14 11.61
CA SER A 81 -10.97 -56.60 11.70
C SER A 81 -10.01 -57.49 12.49
N LEU A 82 -8.74 -57.55 12.08
CA LEU A 82 -7.62 -56.97 12.85
C LEU A 82 -6.30 -56.93 12.06
N LEU A 83 -5.39 -56.10 12.57
CA LEU A 83 -4.05 -55.72 12.07
C LEU A 83 -3.13 -56.96 11.85
N ASP A 84 -2.14 -56.94 10.96
CA ASP A 84 -0.84 -56.28 11.20
C ASP A 84 -0.03 -55.86 9.94
N PHE A 85 1.02 -55.08 10.14
CA PHE A 85 1.95 -54.53 9.13
C PHE A 85 3.07 -55.51 8.73
N SER A 86 3.27 -55.76 7.43
CA SER A 86 4.63 -55.93 6.86
C SER A 86 4.68 -55.85 5.32
N SER A 87 5.86 -55.48 4.81
CA SER A 87 6.36 -55.67 3.43
C SER A 87 5.40 -55.51 2.24
N THR A 88 5.31 -54.29 1.69
CA THR A 88 5.13 -54.06 0.24
C THR A 88 5.68 -52.70 -0.24
N LEU A 89 6.79 -52.25 0.34
CA LEU A 89 7.63 -51.26 -0.33
C LEU A 89 8.25 -51.90 -1.59
N ILE A 90 8.48 -51.11 -2.64
CA ILE A 90 8.90 -51.56 -4.00
C ILE A 90 7.76 -52.24 -4.79
N TRP A 91 6.89 -51.44 -5.43
CA TRP A 91 6.43 -51.65 -6.82
C TRP A 91 5.62 -50.47 -7.40
N MET A 92 5.00 -49.62 -6.57
CA MET A 92 4.34 -48.39 -7.03
C MET A 92 5.32 -47.22 -7.25
N LYS A 93 6.07 -47.23 -8.36
CA LYS A 93 6.88 -46.07 -8.79
C LYS A 93 6.85 -45.75 -10.30
N SER A 94 6.04 -46.44 -11.09
CA SER A 94 6.06 -46.36 -12.55
C SER A 94 4.69 -46.04 -13.20
N LEU A 95 3.71 -45.55 -12.44
CA LEU A 95 2.36 -45.25 -12.95
C LEU A 95 1.77 -43.93 -12.40
N PHE A 96 2.58 -42.88 -12.34
CA PHE A 96 2.14 -41.49 -12.06
C PHE A 96 2.87 -40.48 -12.98
N LEU A 97 2.98 -40.82 -14.27
CA LEU A 97 3.57 -39.98 -15.33
C LEU A 97 2.65 -39.84 -16.56
N ALA A 98 1.34 -39.79 -16.31
CA ALA A 98 0.33 -39.37 -17.27
C ALA A 98 -0.88 -38.77 -16.50
N VAL A 99 -1.60 -37.83 -17.13
CA VAL A 99 -2.85 -37.22 -16.63
C VAL A 99 -2.72 -36.43 -15.31
N SER A 100 -1.99 -35.31 -15.37
CA SER A 100 -2.55 -34.04 -14.90
C SER A 100 -1.93 -32.89 -15.68
N SER A 101 -2.63 -32.45 -16.72
CA SER A 101 -2.24 -31.33 -17.59
C SER A 101 -3.43 -30.41 -17.82
N CYS A 102 -4.08 -30.01 -16.72
CA CYS A 102 -4.91 -28.81 -16.71
C CYS A 102 -3.94 -27.64 -16.55
N GLY A 103 -3.77 -26.83 -17.60
CA GLY A 103 -2.76 -25.78 -17.61
C GLY A 103 -3.13 -24.61 -16.69
N GLU A 104 -2.29 -24.35 -15.71
CA GLU A 104 -2.00 -22.96 -15.36
C GLU A 104 -1.29 -22.34 -16.57
N GLU A 105 -1.78 -21.20 -17.07
CA GLU A 105 -0.99 -20.38 -17.98
C GLU A 105 0.18 -19.77 -17.17
N VAL A 106 1.29 -20.48 -17.14
CA VAL A 106 2.58 -19.93 -16.68
C VAL A 106 3.01 -18.89 -17.71
N VAL A 107 2.47 -17.68 -17.57
CA VAL A 107 2.83 -16.54 -18.40
C VAL A 107 4.31 -16.28 -18.22
N LYS A 108 5.10 -16.61 -19.26
CA LYS A 108 6.56 -16.41 -19.28
C LYS A 108 6.90 -14.93 -19.47
N HIS A 109 6.47 -14.10 -18.52
CA HIS A 109 6.95 -12.74 -18.37
C HIS A 109 8.47 -12.78 -18.25
N ARG A 110 9.17 -12.10 -19.17
CA ARG A 110 10.59 -11.78 -19.01
C ARG A 110 10.74 -10.59 -18.06
N HIS A 111 10.26 -10.74 -16.82
CA HIS A 111 10.37 -9.67 -15.83
C HIS A 111 11.84 -9.31 -15.61
N GLY A 112 12.13 -8.01 -15.70
CA GLY A 112 13.35 -7.46 -15.14
C GLY A 112 13.28 -7.41 -13.61
N LEU A 113 14.16 -6.63 -13.00
CA LEU A 113 14.12 -6.33 -11.58
C LEU A 113 13.49 -4.95 -11.38
N LEU A 114 12.79 -4.75 -10.26
CA LEU A 114 12.37 -3.41 -9.85
C LEU A 114 13.57 -2.67 -9.25
N ALA A 115 13.84 -1.52 -9.83
CA ALA A 115 14.92 -0.60 -9.46
C ALA A 115 14.59 0.79 -10.03
N ALA A 116 15.22 1.83 -9.48
CA ALA A 116 15.14 3.17 -10.04
C ALA A 116 16.06 3.35 -11.24
N ASP A 117 15.63 4.11 -12.25
CA ASP A 117 16.50 4.67 -13.27
C ASP A 117 17.07 6.01 -12.79
N LEU A 118 18.28 5.97 -12.23
CA LEU A 118 19.01 7.13 -11.69
C LEU A 118 19.40 8.17 -12.75
N SER A 119 19.25 7.88 -14.05
CA SER A 119 19.45 8.87 -15.12
C SER A 119 18.22 9.76 -15.30
N THR A 120 17.06 9.31 -14.79
CA THR A 120 15.82 10.08 -14.76
C THR A 120 15.69 10.86 -13.46
N CYS A 121 15.12 12.06 -13.55
CA CYS A 121 14.35 12.61 -12.44
C CYS A 121 13.29 13.58 -12.98
N HIS A 122 12.09 13.55 -12.41
CA HIS A 122 10.97 14.37 -12.81
C HIS A 122 10.69 15.47 -11.78
N ARG A 123 10.41 16.69 -12.26
CA ARG A 123 9.97 17.81 -11.42
C ARG A 123 8.57 17.51 -10.88
N SER A 124 8.33 17.84 -9.62
CA SER A 124 7.01 17.77 -9.00
C SER A 124 6.46 19.17 -8.69
N LEU A 125 5.14 19.26 -8.50
CA LEU A 125 4.40 20.46 -8.07
C LEU A 125 3.37 20.05 -6.99
N THR A 126 2.97 20.96 -6.10
CA THR A 126 1.83 20.72 -5.18
C THR A 126 0.47 20.76 -5.92
N ASN A 127 -0.65 20.54 -5.23
CA ASN A 127 -1.99 20.79 -5.80
C ASN A 127 -2.24 22.29 -6.07
N ALA A 128 -1.46 23.18 -5.45
CA ALA A 128 -1.45 24.62 -5.70
C ALA A 128 -0.36 25.05 -6.72
N ASP A 129 0.16 24.10 -7.50
CA ASP A 129 1.19 24.29 -8.54
C ASP A 129 2.53 24.87 -8.06
N VAL A 130 2.79 24.85 -6.74
CA VAL A 130 4.06 25.30 -6.15
C VAL A 130 5.16 24.28 -6.47
N PRO A 131 6.37 24.69 -6.89
CA PRO A 131 7.46 23.77 -7.20
C PRO A 131 7.90 22.90 -6.00
N VAL A 132 7.95 21.59 -6.21
CA VAL A 132 8.47 20.63 -5.24
C VAL A 132 9.77 20.04 -5.78
N TYR A 133 10.87 20.39 -5.11
CA TYR A 133 12.23 19.95 -5.44
C TYR A 133 12.61 18.76 -4.58
N CYS A 134 12.84 17.62 -5.22
CA CYS A 134 13.30 16.39 -4.54
C CYS A 134 14.46 15.71 -5.28
N CYS A 135 14.57 15.92 -6.60
CA CYS A 135 15.69 15.45 -7.40
C CYS A 135 17.04 15.83 -6.78
N PRO A 136 18.03 14.93 -6.78
CA PRO A 136 19.38 15.25 -6.32
C PRO A 136 19.98 16.41 -7.15
N PRO A 137 20.86 17.24 -6.56
CA PRO A 137 21.47 18.39 -7.25
C PRO A 137 22.49 17.99 -8.34
N LYS A 138 22.88 16.71 -8.38
CA LYS A 138 23.65 16.04 -9.44
C LYS A 138 22.90 14.76 -9.82
N ARG A 139 23.19 14.17 -10.98
CA ARG A 139 22.58 12.88 -11.33
C ARG A 139 23.29 11.76 -10.58
N GLU A 140 22.54 10.95 -9.85
CA GLU A 140 23.06 9.76 -9.18
C GLU A 140 23.52 8.68 -10.19
N SER A 141 23.11 8.78 -11.48
CA SER A 141 23.69 7.99 -12.58
C SER A 141 25.17 8.23 -12.84
N ASP A 142 25.69 9.37 -12.41
CA ASP A 142 27.05 9.82 -12.71
C ASP A 142 28.02 9.45 -11.56
N GLU A 143 27.51 8.81 -10.50
CA GLU A 143 28.25 8.36 -9.32
C GLU A 143 28.65 6.87 -9.40
N PRO A 144 29.80 6.47 -8.80
CA PRO A 144 30.17 5.06 -8.71
C PRO A 144 29.23 4.31 -7.76
N VAL A 145 28.44 3.38 -8.32
CA VAL A 145 27.60 2.46 -7.56
C VAL A 145 28.43 1.34 -6.94
N TYR A 146 28.28 1.13 -5.64
CA TYR A 146 28.84 0.00 -4.90
C TYR A 146 27.73 -0.99 -4.56
N ASP A 147 28.00 -2.30 -4.66
CA ASP A 147 27.08 -3.31 -4.15
C ASP A 147 27.16 -3.42 -2.63
N PHE A 148 26.02 -3.60 -1.97
CA PHE A 148 25.93 -3.69 -0.51
C PHE A 148 26.78 -4.83 0.06
N GLN A 149 27.37 -4.57 1.22
CA GLN A 149 28.13 -5.52 2.01
C GLN A 149 27.65 -5.42 3.45
N PHE A 150 27.40 -6.55 4.08
CA PHE A 150 27.04 -6.59 5.50
C PHE A 150 28.15 -5.99 6.37
N SER A 151 27.75 -5.33 7.45
CA SER A 151 28.61 -4.87 8.53
C SER A 151 29.54 -5.98 9.03
N ASN A 152 30.71 -5.61 9.54
CA ASN A 152 31.62 -6.55 10.16
C ASN A 152 30.92 -7.23 11.36
N PRO A 153 30.91 -8.57 11.48
CA PRO A 153 30.33 -9.27 12.63
C PRO A 153 30.92 -8.91 14.00
N THR A 154 32.03 -8.16 14.06
CA THR A 154 32.57 -7.59 15.31
C THR A 154 32.12 -6.15 15.61
N GLU A 155 31.30 -5.52 14.75
CA GLU A 155 30.59 -4.27 15.10
C GLU A 155 29.56 -4.58 16.21
N PRO A 156 29.38 -3.70 17.22
CA PRO A 156 28.39 -3.92 18.27
C PRO A 156 26.96 -3.88 17.69
N LYS A 157 26.09 -4.80 18.16
CA LYS A 157 24.69 -4.84 17.73
C LYS A 157 23.93 -3.62 18.25
N ARG A 158 23.34 -2.85 17.33
CA ARG A 158 22.51 -1.67 17.64
C ARG A 158 21.14 -2.12 18.14
N ILE A 159 20.75 -1.76 19.36
CA ILE A 159 19.42 -2.12 19.91
C ILE A 159 18.54 -0.87 19.92
N ARG A 160 17.53 -0.85 19.04
CA ARG A 160 16.51 0.21 18.98
C ARG A 160 15.58 0.06 20.19
N ARG A 161 15.29 1.18 20.85
CA ARG A 161 14.57 1.23 22.13
C ARG A 161 13.33 2.14 22.03
N PRO A 162 12.30 1.96 22.87
CA PRO A 162 11.12 2.84 22.89
C PRO A 162 11.52 4.29 23.18
N ALA A 163 11.04 5.22 22.36
CA ALA A 163 11.43 6.63 22.46
C ALA A 163 11.05 7.28 23.80
N TYR A 164 10.03 6.79 24.50
CA TYR A 164 9.64 7.28 25.82
C TYR A 164 10.57 6.84 26.96
N LEU A 165 11.51 5.91 26.71
CA LEU A 165 12.52 5.43 27.66
C LEU A 165 13.92 6.06 27.46
N MET A 166 14.02 7.09 26.62
CA MET A 166 15.31 7.72 26.29
C MET A 166 15.73 8.75 27.34
N ASP A 167 16.95 8.61 27.85
CA ASP A 167 17.56 9.52 28.81
C ASP A 167 18.12 10.80 28.16
N GLU A 168 18.46 11.80 28.99
CA GLU A 168 18.97 13.09 28.52
C GLU A 168 20.30 12.98 27.77
N ASP A 169 21.16 12.00 28.08
CA ASP A 169 22.42 11.79 27.36
C ASP A 169 22.19 11.24 25.95
N TYR A 170 21.23 10.30 25.80
CA TYR A 170 20.75 9.84 24.51
C TYR A 170 20.13 10.99 23.70
N ILE A 171 19.24 11.76 24.32
CA ILE A 171 18.56 12.89 23.70
C ILE A 171 19.59 13.95 23.26
N ALA A 172 20.57 14.28 24.10
CA ALA A 172 21.62 15.23 23.75
C ALA A 172 22.53 14.72 22.62
N LYS A 173 22.92 13.44 22.60
CA LYS A 173 23.77 12.90 21.51
C LYS A 173 23.03 12.84 20.18
N TYR A 174 21.76 12.42 20.14
CA TYR A 174 21.02 12.38 18.87
C TYR A 174 20.67 13.79 18.39
N GLU A 175 20.38 14.75 19.28
CA GLU A 175 20.20 16.16 18.92
C GLU A 175 21.48 16.77 18.30
N LYS A 176 22.65 16.45 18.86
CA LYS A 176 23.97 16.83 18.31
C LYS A 176 24.14 16.30 16.88
N ALA A 177 23.76 15.05 16.60
CA ALA A 177 23.85 14.50 15.25
C ALA A 177 22.92 15.22 14.26
N ILE A 178 21.67 15.48 14.64
CA ILE A 178 20.71 16.22 13.81
C ILE A 178 21.23 17.65 13.53
N LYS A 179 21.86 18.30 14.51
CA LYS A 179 22.53 19.61 14.33
C LYS A 179 23.67 19.54 13.31
N ILE A 180 24.50 18.50 13.35
CA ILE A 180 25.59 18.28 12.37
C ILE A 180 25.03 17.99 10.96
N MET A 181 24.03 17.11 10.84
CA MET A 181 23.39 16.80 9.56
C MET A 181 22.71 18.03 8.93
N LYS A 182 22.17 18.94 9.75
CA LYS A 182 21.60 20.23 9.30
C LYS A 182 22.65 21.30 8.97
N GLN A 183 23.95 21.05 9.21
CA GLN A 183 25.07 21.96 8.90
C GLN A 183 25.84 21.62 7.62
N PHE A 184 25.74 20.39 7.09
CA PHE A 184 26.37 20.04 5.81
C PHE A 184 25.74 20.83 4.64
N PRO A 185 26.48 21.08 3.54
CA PRO A 185 25.90 21.59 2.28
C PRO A 185 24.76 20.70 1.78
N TYR A 186 23.81 21.25 1.01
CA TYR A 186 22.69 20.47 0.47
C TYR A 186 23.16 19.41 -0.56
N GLU A 187 24.35 19.58 -1.13
CA GLU A 187 24.97 18.64 -2.07
C GLU A 187 25.65 17.45 -1.38
N ASP A 188 25.75 17.45 -0.04
CA ASP A 188 26.27 16.32 0.74
C ASP A 188 25.13 15.33 1.02
N PRO A 189 25.23 14.04 0.66
CA PRO A 189 24.16 13.07 0.94
C PRO A 189 23.94 12.81 2.44
N LEU A 190 24.88 13.21 3.31
CA LEU A 190 24.69 13.16 4.77
C LEU A 190 23.89 14.36 5.32
N ASN A 191 23.52 15.32 4.47
CA ASN A 191 22.67 16.45 4.86
C ASN A 191 21.26 15.95 5.24
N PHE A 192 20.70 16.50 6.32
CA PHE A 192 19.40 16.10 6.86
C PHE A 192 18.25 16.25 5.83
N MET A 193 18.27 17.30 5.01
CA MET A 193 17.27 17.51 3.96
C MET A 193 17.48 16.56 2.78
N ARG A 194 18.71 16.12 2.48
CA ARG A 194 18.94 15.06 1.47
C ARG A 194 18.41 13.72 1.94
N GLN A 195 18.66 13.34 3.20
CA GLN A 195 18.06 12.14 3.80
C GLN A 195 16.53 12.21 3.81
N ALA A 196 15.95 13.39 4.00
CA ALA A 196 14.51 13.61 3.87
C ALA A 196 13.99 13.50 2.42
N ASP A 197 14.67 14.12 1.46
CA ASP A 197 14.25 14.15 0.06
C ASP A 197 14.33 12.75 -0.60
N MET A 198 15.12 11.81 -0.07
CA MET A 198 15.07 10.39 -0.47
C MET A 198 13.65 9.82 -0.37
N HIS A 199 12.89 10.17 0.68
CA HIS A 199 11.50 9.76 0.81
C HIS A 199 10.64 10.36 -0.31
N CYS A 200 10.77 11.67 -0.59
CA CYS A 200 10.04 12.28 -1.70
C CYS A 200 10.33 11.63 -3.05
N ILE A 201 11.60 11.38 -3.37
CA ILE A 201 12.03 10.77 -4.64
C ILE A 201 11.27 9.47 -4.90
N TYR A 202 11.32 8.52 -3.96
CA TYR A 202 10.77 7.18 -4.11
C TYR A 202 9.26 7.07 -3.81
N CYS A 203 8.65 8.06 -3.16
CA CYS A 203 7.23 8.03 -2.79
C CYS A 203 6.35 8.81 -3.77
N ASN A 204 6.79 9.99 -4.21
CA ASN A 204 6.06 10.76 -5.24
C ASN A 204 6.24 10.13 -6.63
N GLY A 205 7.32 9.37 -6.85
CA GLY A 205 7.63 8.68 -8.10
C GLY A 205 8.57 9.47 -9.01
N ALA A 206 9.49 10.26 -8.44
CA ALA A 206 10.33 11.18 -9.20
C ALA A 206 11.32 10.46 -10.14
N TYR A 207 11.66 9.20 -9.85
CA TYR A 207 12.42 8.32 -10.74
C TYR A 207 11.50 7.40 -11.53
N ASN A 208 11.90 7.05 -12.75
CA ASN A 208 11.30 5.94 -13.50
C ASN A 208 11.79 4.58 -12.97
N GLN A 209 11.06 3.53 -13.31
CA GLN A 209 11.52 2.16 -13.21
C GLN A 209 12.64 1.91 -14.23
N LEU A 210 13.66 1.14 -13.84
CA LEU A 210 14.79 0.80 -14.71
C LEU A 210 14.32 0.13 -16.02
N ASN A 211 14.83 0.61 -17.16
CA ASN A 211 14.44 0.20 -18.52
C ASN A 211 12.95 0.43 -18.87
N SER A 212 12.30 1.43 -18.26
CA SER A 212 10.85 1.64 -18.36
C SER A 212 10.49 3.13 -18.29
N SER A 213 9.34 3.51 -18.87
CA SER A 213 8.76 4.87 -18.75
C SER A 213 7.74 5.00 -17.60
N TYR A 214 7.54 3.93 -16.83
CA TYR A 214 6.63 3.92 -15.68
C TYR A 214 7.34 4.43 -14.45
N TRP A 215 6.69 5.32 -13.69
CA TRP A 215 7.23 5.88 -12.46
C TRP A 215 7.50 4.77 -11.42
N TYR A 216 8.54 4.95 -10.60
CA TYR A 216 8.92 4.02 -9.56
C TYR A 216 8.44 4.52 -8.20
N LYS A 217 7.42 3.85 -7.65
CA LYS A 217 6.86 4.13 -6.33
C LYS A 217 7.07 2.95 -5.39
N ILE A 218 7.47 3.24 -4.16
CA ILE A 218 7.69 2.22 -3.12
C ILE A 218 6.48 2.01 -2.20
N HIS A 219 5.58 3.00 -2.14
CA HIS A 219 4.30 2.90 -1.44
C HIS A 219 3.27 2.07 -2.25
N ARG A 220 2.23 1.61 -1.55
CA ARG A 220 1.00 0.95 -2.01
C ARG A 220 1.22 -0.43 -2.65
N SER A 221 2.31 -1.08 -2.29
CA SER A 221 2.75 -2.40 -2.77
C SER A 221 3.79 -3.05 -1.84
N TRP A 222 4.18 -4.30 -2.12
CA TRP A 222 5.18 -5.08 -1.39
C TRP A 222 6.59 -4.47 -1.25
N LEU A 223 6.84 -3.27 -1.82
CA LEU A 223 8.09 -2.52 -1.65
C LEU A 223 8.11 -1.68 -0.37
N PHE A 224 6.95 -1.41 0.25
CA PHE A 224 6.78 -0.47 1.37
C PHE A 224 7.71 -0.79 2.54
N PHE A 225 7.60 -1.98 3.12
CA PHE A 225 8.39 -2.41 4.27
C PHE A 225 9.92 -2.47 3.99
N PRO A 226 10.42 -3.17 2.94
CA PRO A 226 11.86 -3.26 2.72
C PRO A 226 12.50 -1.92 2.38
N TRP A 227 11.83 -1.01 1.67
CA TRP A 227 12.39 0.32 1.39
C TRP A 227 12.57 1.14 2.68
N HIS A 228 11.54 1.21 3.53
CA HIS A 228 11.61 1.98 4.78
C HIS A 228 12.59 1.38 5.80
N ARG A 229 12.69 0.06 5.90
CA ARG A 229 13.74 -0.63 6.69
C ARG A 229 15.13 -0.14 6.29
N ILE A 230 15.40 -0.08 4.99
CA ILE A 230 16.69 0.30 4.43
C ILE A 230 16.97 1.81 4.62
N HIS A 231 15.96 2.67 4.45
CA HIS A 231 16.08 4.12 4.70
C HIS A 231 16.44 4.40 6.16
N VAL A 232 15.75 3.77 7.11
CA VAL A 232 16.03 3.89 8.55
C VAL A 232 17.39 3.28 8.92
N TYR A 233 17.79 2.16 8.32
CA TYR A 233 19.11 1.54 8.51
C TYR A 233 20.27 2.46 8.11
N PHE A 234 20.22 3.10 6.93
CA PHE A 234 21.28 4.01 6.52
C PHE A 234 21.29 5.31 7.33
N HIS A 235 20.13 5.89 7.65
CA HIS A 235 20.04 7.05 8.55
C HIS A 235 20.66 6.77 9.93
N GLU A 236 20.37 5.60 10.51
CA GLU A 236 20.96 5.14 11.78
C GLU A 236 22.50 5.05 11.71
N ARG A 237 23.05 4.43 10.65
CA ARG A 237 24.51 4.35 10.45
C ARG A 237 25.16 5.70 10.23
N ILE A 238 24.52 6.60 9.48
CA ILE A 238 24.97 7.99 9.26
C ILE A 238 25.06 8.72 10.61
N VAL A 239 24.04 8.62 11.46
CA VAL A 239 24.03 9.23 12.79
C VAL A 239 25.14 8.67 13.69
N GLY A 240 25.29 7.34 13.77
CA GLY A 240 26.36 6.71 14.54
C GLY A 240 27.76 7.16 14.10
N LYS A 241 28.00 7.20 12.79
CA LYS A 241 29.26 7.68 12.18
C LYS A 241 29.58 9.14 12.52
N LEU A 242 28.57 10.01 12.54
CA LEU A 242 28.73 11.44 12.88
C LEU A 242 28.94 11.68 14.37
N LEU A 243 28.56 10.71 15.22
CA LEU A 243 28.81 10.75 16.67
C LEU A 243 30.12 10.08 17.06
N GLY A 244 30.65 9.16 16.25
CA GLY A 244 31.71 8.23 16.66
C GLY A 244 31.18 7.13 17.61
N ASP A 245 29.90 6.77 17.44
CA ASP A 245 29.17 5.83 18.28
C ASP A 245 28.57 4.71 17.42
N ASP A 246 29.35 3.63 17.23
CA ASP A 246 28.92 2.44 16.49
C ASP A 246 27.77 1.68 17.19
N THR A 247 27.48 2.01 18.46
CA THR A 247 26.33 1.46 19.21
C THR A 247 25.04 2.25 19.01
N PHE A 248 25.09 3.43 18.37
CA PHE A 248 23.93 4.29 18.20
C PHE A 248 22.80 3.55 17.46
N ALA A 249 21.64 3.45 18.10
CA ALA A 249 20.42 2.96 17.49
C ALA A 249 19.38 4.08 17.47
N VAL A 250 18.59 4.18 16.40
CA VAL A 250 17.47 5.14 16.32
C VAL A 250 16.34 4.72 17.29
N PRO A 251 15.65 5.64 17.98
CA PRO A 251 14.59 5.25 18.90
C PRO A 251 13.31 5.00 18.11
N TYR A 252 12.46 4.08 18.56
CA TYR A 252 11.17 3.83 17.90
C TYR A 252 10.01 4.42 18.69
N TRP A 253 9.09 5.08 18.00
CA TRP A 253 7.89 5.65 18.62
C TRP A 253 6.89 4.51 18.85
N ASN A 254 6.80 4.03 20.09
CA ASN A 254 6.07 2.82 20.48
C ASN A 254 4.54 3.07 20.59
N TRP A 255 3.93 3.68 19.57
CA TRP A 255 2.50 4.04 19.58
C TRP A 255 1.54 2.83 19.62
N ASP A 256 2.04 1.58 19.52
CA ASP A 256 1.28 0.35 19.79
C ASP A 256 1.29 -0.08 21.27
N HIS A 257 1.87 0.70 22.18
CA HIS A 257 1.85 0.47 23.64
C HIS A 257 1.39 1.75 24.36
N PRO A 258 0.54 1.68 25.41
CA PRO A 258 -0.03 2.88 26.06
C PRO A 258 1.00 3.96 26.41
N ASP A 259 2.10 3.59 27.08
CA ASP A 259 3.19 4.52 27.45
C ASP A 259 3.83 5.26 26.25
N GLY A 260 3.74 4.68 25.05
CA GLY A 260 4.27 5.23 23.81
C GLY A 260 3.22 5.88 22.89
N MET A 261 1.95 5.93 23.30
CA MET A 261 0.85 6.53 22.52
C MET A 261 0.82 8.07 22.52
N VAL A 262 1.76 8.72 23.20
CA VAL A 262 1.98 10.19 23.13
C VAL A 262 3.22 10.47 22.26
N ILE A 263 3.30 11.62 21.59
CA ILE A 263 4.56 12.08 20.98
C ILE A 263 5.66 12.13 22.06
N PRO A 264 6.83 11.48 21.89
CA PRO A 264 7.86 11.50 22.93
C PRO A 264 8.33 12.92 23.20
N GLU A 265 8.31 13.35 24.47
CA GLU A 265 8.37 14.78 24.84
C GLU A 265 9.59 15.51 24.27
N PHE A 266 10.74 14.83 24.12
CA PHE A 266 11.94 15.44 23.55
C PHE A 266 11.78 15.94 22.11
N TYR A 267 10.81 15.43 21.33
CA TYR A 267 10.48 15.97 20.00
C TYR A 267 9.92 17.40 20.04
N THR A 268 9.49 17.89 21.20
CA THR A 268 8.99 19.27 21.40
C THR A 268 10.09 20.31 21.65
N ARG A 269 11.36 19.89 21.78
CA ARG A 269 12.50 20.76 22.14
C ARG A 269 13.73 20.58 21.22
N GLY A 270 14.58 21.60 21.18
CA GLY A 270 15.86 21.55 20.47
C GLY A 270 15.74 21.34 18.95
N ALA A 271 16.72 20.68 18.34
CA ALA A 271 16.76 20.41 16.91
C ALA A 271 15.74 19.36 16.42
N TYR A 272 14.99 18.74 17.33
CA TYR A 272 13.87 17.84 17.04
C TYR A 272 12.57 18.57 16.72
N VAL A 273 12.46 19.86 17.05
CA VAL A 273 11.25 20.65 16.79
C VAL A 273 10.98 20.70 15.30
N ASP A 274 9.80 20.23 14.92
CA ASP A 274 9.13 20.66 13.70
C ASP A 274 7.97 21.58 14.10
N LYS A 275 7.88 22.73 13.43
CA LYS A 275 6.86 23.76 13.62
C LYS A 275 5.54 23.44 12.89
N ASP A 276 5.59 22.49 11.96
CA ASP A 276 4.51 22.15 11.03
C ASP A 276 3.76 20.87 11.49
N ARG A 277 3.99 20.43 12.74
CA ARG A 277 3.12 19.44 13.41
C ARG A 277 1.81 20.07 13.85
N ASP A 278 0.75 19.27 13.94
CA ASP A 278 -0.49 19.76 14.53
C ASP A 278 -0.32 20.08 16.02
N ARG A 279 -0.87 21.21 16.44
CA ARG A 279 -0.70 21.77 17.79
C ARG A 279 -1.65 21.14 18.79
N ALA A 280 -2.77 20.59 18.34
CA ALA A 280 -3.67 19.80 19.18
C ALA A 280 -3.02 18.47 19.58
N HIS A 281 -2.12 17.94 18.75
CA HIS A 281 -1.55 16.59 18.85
C HIS A 281 -0.15 16.56 19.48
N LEU A 282 0.26 17.66 20.12
CA LEU A 282 1.45 17.70 20.95
C LEU A 282 1.15 17.11 22.34
N PRO A 283 2.17 16.70 23.11
CA PRO A 283 1.97 16.11 24.44
C PRO A 283 1.15 17.02 25.37
N PRO A 284 0.22 16.46 26.16
CA PRO A 284 0.07 15.04 26.50
C PRO A 284 -0.90 14.24 25.60
N GLU A 285 -1.27 14.73 24.41
CA GLU A 285 -2.34 14.11 23.62
C GLU A 285 -2.03 12.68 23.14
N ILE A 286 -3.05 11.82 23.20
CA ILE A 286 -3.00 10.41 22.80
C ILE A 286 -3.22 10.30 21.28
N VAL A 287 -2.39 9.53 20.58
CA VAL A 287 -2.59 9.27 19.15
C VAL A 287 -3.96 8.69 18.85
N ASP A 288 -4.58 9.14 17.75
CA ASP A 288 -5.58 8.32 17.07
C ASP A 288 -4.91 7.54 15.94
N ASP A 289 -4.64 6.26 16.18
CA ASP A 289 -4.02 5.38 15.19
C ASP A 289 -4.96 5.05 14.00
N SER A 290 -6.22 5.46 14.12
CA SER A 290 -7.29 5.33 13.13
C SER A 290 -7.86 6.69 12.68
N PHE A 291 -7.11 7.78 12.90
CA PHE A 291 -7.49 9.17 12.62
C PHE A 291 -8.08 9.37 11.21
N ASP A 292 -9.09 10.24 11.10
CA ASP A 292 -9.82 10.52 9.85
C ASP A 292 -9.90 12.01 9.44
N TYR A 293 -9.11 12.88 10.07
CA TYR A 293 -9.21 14.36 10.08
C TYR A 293 -10.30 14.96 11.00
N VAL A 294 -10.98 14.18 11.85
CA VAL A 294 -11.92 14.70 12.86
C VAL A 294 -11.54 14.24 14.25
N GLU A 295 -11.44 15.18 15.19
CA GLU A 295 -11.22 14.87 16.60
C GLU A 295 -12.44 14.19 17.20
N LYS A 296 -12.28 12.93 17.63
CA LYS A 296 -13.36 12.12 18.23
C LYS A 296 -13.80 12.62 19.61
N GLY A 297 -12.92 13.31 20.33
CA GLY A 297 -13.17 13.80 21.70
C GLY A 297 -13.29 12.69 22.75
N LEU A 298 -12.67 11.53 22.50
CA LEU A 298 -12.62 10.40 23.45
C LEU A 298 -11.77 10.73 24.67
N GLY A 299 -12.05 10.08 25.81
CA GLY A 299 -11.14 10.08 26.95
C GLY A 299 -9.86 9.28 26.67
N PRO A 300 -8.73 9.54 27.36
CA PRO A 300 -7.48 8.82 27.13
C PRO A 300 -7.61 7.28 27.22
N GLU A 301 -8.35 6.76 28.20
CA GLU A 301 -8.61 5.32 28.34
C GLU A 301 -9.40 4.74 27.15
N GLU A 302 -10.35 5.50 26.61
CA GLU A 302 -11.19 5.10 25.47
C GLU A 302 -10.39 5.12 24.17
N GLN A 303 -9.53 6.14 23.96
CA GLN A 303 -8.65 6.22 22.80
C GLN A 303 -7.56 5.13 22.84
N ILE A 304 -6.98 4.84 24.01
CA ILE A 304 -6.06 3.70 24.20
C ILE A 304 -6.78 2.39 23.87
N ALA A 305 -8.00 2.17 24.35
CA ALA A 305 -8.77 0.97 24.05
C ALA A 305 -9.09 0.84 22.54
N SER A 306 -9.46 1.94 21.88
CA SER A 306 -9.65 2.01 20.41
C SER A 306 -8.38 1.61 19.67
N ASN A 307 -7.24 2.21 20.01
CA ASN A 307 -5.95 1.93 19.36
C ASN A 307 -5.54 0.45 19.52
N LEU A 308 -5.67 -0.12 20.73
CA LEU A 308 -5.31 -1.52 20.96
C LEU A 308 -6.22 -2.49 20.18
N ALA A 309 -7.52 -2.19 20.07
CA ALA A 309 -8.48 -2.96 19.28
C ALA A 309 -8.23 -2.83 17.76
N PHE A 310 -7.84 -1.63 17.31
CA PHE A 310 -7.41 -1.40 15.94
C PHE A 310 -6.14 -2.19 15.62
N MET A 311 -5.12 -2.13 16.47
CA MET A 311 -3.87 -2.86 16.29
C MET A 311 -4.03 -4.39 16.34
N TYR A 312 -4.95 -4.94 17.13
CA TYR A 312 -5.32 -6.36 17.01
C TYR A 312 -5.79 -6.69 15.59
N THR A 313 -6.63 -5.82 15.01
CA THR A 313 -7.17 -6.01 13.65
C THR A 313 -6.06 -5.88 12.59
N GLN A 314 -5.17 -4.89 12.69
CA GLN A 314 -4.11 -4.67 11.69
C GLN A 314 -2.94 -5.66 11.78
N MET A 315 -2.67 -6.25 12.95
CA MET A 315 -1.55 -7.20 13.15
C MET A 315 -1.97 -8.68 13.20
N VAL A 316 -3.19 -9.00 13.64
CA VAL A 316 -3.62 -10.39 13.91
C VAL A 316 -4.67 -10.87 12.93
N SER A 317 -5.86 -10.24 12.90
CA SER A 317 -7.02 -10.81 12.21
C SER A 317 -7.06 -10.45 10.72
N GLY A 318 -6.77 -9.20 10.35
CA GLY A 318 -6.64 -8.77 8.95
C GLY A 318 -5.33 -9.22 8.30
N ALA A 319 -4.23 -9.25 9.05
CA ALA A 319 -2.89 -9.58 8.55
C ALA A 319 -2.56 -11.09 8.55
N LYS A 320 -3.49 -11.91 8.05
CA LYS A 320 -3.35 -13.39 8.06
C LYS A 320 -2.49 -13.98 6.93
N LYS A 321 -2.29 -13.24 5.84
CA LYS A 321 -1.51 -13.65 4.65
C LYS A 321 -0.54 -12.53 4.26
N THR A 322 0.58 -12.85 3.62
CA THR A 322 1.62 -11.85 3.32
C THR A 322 1.11 -10.67 2.51
N GLU A 323 0.27 -10.91 1.49
CA GLU A 323 -0.28 -9.82 0.65
C GLU A 323 -1.22 -8.89 1.44
N LEU A 324 -1.91 -9.40 2.47
CA LEU A 324 -2.75 -8.58 3.35
C LEU A 324 -1.90 -7.69 4.27
N PHE A 325 -0.77 -8.18 4.76
CA PHE A 325 0.11 -7.41 5.65
C PHE A 325 1.04 -6.45 4.89
N MET A 326 1.72 -6.93 3.85
CA MET A 326 2.77 -6.19 3.10
C MET A 326 2.25 -5.49 1.84
N GLY A 327 1.00 -5.74 1.43
CA GLY A 327 0.42 -5.20 0.21
C GLY A 327 0.66 -6.05 -1.05
N CYS A 328 0.12 -5.56 -2.15
CA CYS A 328 0.06 -6.25 -3.44
C CYS A 328 1.44 -6.52 -4.07
N LYS A 329 1.50 -7.60 -4.85
CA LYS A 329 2.67 -7.93 -5.67
C LYS A 329 2.81 -6.94 -6.82
N ARG A 330 4.00 -6.36 -6.97
CA ARG A 330 4.36 -5.38 -8.01
C ARG A 330 5.49 -5.92 -8.88
N PHE A 331 5.32 -5.94 -10.19
CA PHE A 331 6.34 -6.33 -11.17
C PHE A 331 6.70 -5.13 -12.09
N PRO A 332 7.81 -5.18 -12.85
CA PRO A 332 8.20 -4.08 -13.74
C PRO A 332 7.23 -3.86 -14.92
N GLY A 333 6.96 -2.60 -15.26
CA GLY A 333 6.08 -2.21 -16.38
C GLY A 333 4.60 -2.05 -15.99
N GLU A 334 3.75 -1.68 -16.94
CA GLU A 334 2.34 -1.34 -16.65
C GLU A 334 1.52 -2.49 -16.08
N GLU A 335 1.64 -3.67 -16.69
CA GLU A 335 0.86 -4.86 -16.33
C GLU A 335 1.26 -5.44 -14.96
N GLY A 336 2.46 -5.06 -14.48
CA GLY A 336 2.97 -5.38 -13.15
C GLY A 336 2.70 -4.32 -12.09
N ASP A 337 2.19 -3.15 -12.45
CA ASP A 337 1.89 -2.09 -11.49
C ASP A 337 0.69 -2.50 -10.60
N CYS A 338 0.69 -2.10 -9.32
CA CYS A 338 -0.35 -2.46 -8.37
C CYS A 338 -0.60 -1.33 -7.36
N ASP A 339 -1.87 -1.14 -7.00
CA ASP A 339 -2.32 -0.19 -5.98
C ASP A 339 -3.18 -0.95 -4.96
N GLY A 340 -2.53 -1.42 -3.91
CA GLY A 340 -3.07 -2.31 -2.89
C GLY A 340 -2.17 -2.35 -1.67
N PRO A 341 -2.10 -1.25 -0.88
CA PRO A 341 -1.36 -1.21 0.37
C PRO A 341 -1.80 -2.30 1.36
N GLY A 342 -0.87 -2.80 2.17
CA GLY A 342 -1.16 -3.75 3.25
C GLY A 342 -1.77 -3.09 4.49
N THR A 343 -2.18 -3.88 5.48
CA THR A 343 -2.86 -3.42 6.72
C THR A 343 -2.15 -2.23 7.36
N ILE A 344 -0.89 -2.39 7.75
CA ILE A 344 -0.13 -1.36 8.46
C ILE A 344 0.10 -0.11 7.61
N GLU A 345 0.33 -0.26 6.30
CA GLU A 345 0.48 0.89 5.38
C GLU A 345 -0.83 1.68 5.26
N LEU A 346 -1.97 0.99 5.13
CA LEU A 346 -3.31 1.60 5.12
C LEU A 346 -3.49 2.43 6.38
N ALA A 347 -3.46 1.79 7.54
CA ALA A 347 -3.39 2.44 8.84
C ALA A 347 -2.91 1.41 9.87
N PRO A 348 -2.06 1.80 10.83
CA PRO A 348 -1.97 3.17 11.34
C PRO A 348 -0.95 4.09 10.66
N HIS A 349 -0.14 3.62 9.70
CA HIS A 349 0.85 4.47 9.01
C HIS A 349 0.26 5.77 8.44
N ASN A 350 -0.66 5.69 7.47
CA ASN A 350 -1.24 6.89 6.85
C ASN A 350 -2.06 7.74 7.84
N ALA A 351 -2.63 7.11 8.87
CA ALA A 351 -3.41 7.79 9.91
C ALA A 351 -2.50 8.61 10.84
N LEU A 352 -1.38 8.06 11.30
CA LEU A 352 -0.41 8.76 12.14
C LEU A 352 0.37 9.83 11.36
N HIS A 353 0.69 9.59 10.09
CA HIS A 353 1.17 10.63 9.19
C HIS A 353 0.17 11.81 9.10
N ALA A 354 -1.12 11.51 8.90
CA ALA A 354 -2.20 12.50 8.89
C ALA A 354 -2.42 13.19 10.24
N TRP A 355 -2.25 12.49 11.36
CA TRP A 355 -2.44 13.02 12.71
C TRP A 355 -1.30 13.97 13.11
N VAL A 356 -0.04 13.61 12.88
CA VAL A 356 1.12 14.46 13.21
C VAL A 356 1.19 15.71 12.31
N GLY A 357 0.89 15.62 11.01
CA GLY A 357 0.95 16.78 10.11
C GLY A 357 -0.11 17.85 10.42
N SER A 358 0.27 19.13 10.42
CA SER A 358 -0.67 20.20 10.78
C SER A 358 -1.73 20.46 9.71
N GLY A 359 -3.01 20.45 10.10
CA GLY A 359 -4.12 20.88 9.25
C GLY A 359 -4.07 22.35 8.79
N LEU A 360 -3.11 23.14 9.29
CA LEU A 360 -2.86 24.52 8.88
C LEU A 360 -1.97 24.64 7.62
N GLN A 361 -1.26 23.58 7.22
CA GLN A 361 -0.39 23.58 6.03
C GLN A 361 -1.13 23.08 4.78
N PRO A 362 -0.84 23.62 3.57
CA PRO A 362 -1.69 23.42 2.38
C PRO A 362 -1.87 21.96 1.92
N GLU A 363 -0.82 21.14 2.07
CA GLU A 363 -0.81 19.71 1.79
C GLU A 363 -0.73 18.88 3.08
N ARG A 364 -0.83 19.51 4.26
CA ARG A 364 -0.64 18.94 5.60
C ARG A 364 0.84 18.58 5.91
N GLU A 365 1.78 19.35 5.36
CA GLU A 365 3.21 19.28 5.66
C GLU A 365 3.51 19.40 7.17
N ASN A 366 4.61 18.85 7.71
CA ASN A 366 5.56 17.97 7.02
C ASN A 366 5.05 16.52 6.99
N MET A 367 4.71 15.93 8.16
CA MET A 367 4.34 14.51 8.28
C MET A 367 3.12 14.08 7.45
N GLY A 368 2.13 14.95 7.22
CA GLY A 368 0.88 14.60 6.53
C GLY A 368 0.96 14.48 5.01
N ALA A 369 2.12 14.77 4.41
CA ALA A 369 2.38 14.63 2.97
C ALA A 369 3.71 13.89 2.70
N PHE A 370 3.69 12.90 1.80
CA PHE A 370 4.87 12.07 1.54
C PHE A 370 6.08 12.87 1.02
N TYR A 371 5.90 13.93 0.23
CA TYR A 371 7.05 14.71 -0.26
C TYR A 371 7.83 15.44 0.85
N SER A 372 7.22 15.60 2.03
CA SER A 372 7.75 16.39 3.14
C SER A 372 7.98 15.60 4.42
N ALA A 373 7.37 14.42 4.59
CA ALA A 373 7.30 13.75 5.90
C ALA A 373 8.65 13.53 6.60
N ALA A 374 9.66 13.06 5.88
CA ALA A 374 11.00 12.79 6.43
C ALA A 374 11.82 14.04 6.81
N ARG A 375 11.25 15.25 6.64
CA ARG A 375 11.80 16.53 7.14
C ARG A 375 11.48 16.73 8.63
N ASP A 376 10.48 16.05 9.15
CA ASP A 376 10.23 15.96 10.58
C ASP A 376 11.15 14.87 11.19
N PRO A 377 12.00 15.18 12.19
CA PRO A 377 12.81 14.17 12.89
C PRO A 377 12.02 12.99 13.48
N ILE A 378 10.72 13.14 13.77
CA ILE A 378 9.88 12.04 14.29
C ILE A 378 9.59 10.96 13.25
N PHE A 379 9.71 11.27 11.95
CA PHE A 379 9.51 10.32 10.84
C PHE A 379 10.32 9.04 11.04
N TYR A 380 11.61 9.19 11.37
CA TYR A 380 12.53 8.08 11.52
C TYR A 380 12.16 7.19 12.72
N ALA A 381 11.55 7.75 13.77
CA ALA A 381 11.06 6.99 14.92
C ALA A 381 9.68 6.34 14.67
N HIS A 382 8.80 6.99 13.89
CA HIS A 382 7.57 6.37 13.41
C HIS A 382 7.90 5.14 12.54
N HIS A 383 8.75 5.32 11.52
CA HIS A 383 9.17 4.24 10.61
C HIS A 383 10.04 3.17 11.27
N ALA A 384 10.83 3.51 12.30
CA ALA A 384 11.48 2.50 13.14
C ALA A 384 10.46 1.59 13.87
N ASN A 385 9.25 2.08 14.20
CA ASN A 385 8.20 1.23 14.76
C ASN A 385 7.44 0.43 13.69
N ILE A 386 7.24 0.98 12.49
CA ILE A 386 6.74 0.21 11.33
C ILE A 386 7.67 -0.99 11.04
N ASP A 387 8.99 -0.77 11.08
CA ASP A 387 10.01 -1.82 10.92
C ASP A 387 10.04 -2.84 12.08
N ARG A 388 9.81 -2.38 13.32
CA ARG A 388 9.58 -3.27 14.47
C ARG A 388 8.36 -4.16 14.24
N LEU A 389 7.25 -3.60 13.78
CA LEU A 389 6.00 -4.35 13.58
C LEU A 389 6.11 -5.40 12.47
N TRP A 390 6.86 -5.13 11.38
CA TRP A 390 7.23 -6.18 10.42
C TRP A 390 7.97 -7.33 11.10
N THR A 391 8.97 -7.02 11.93
CA THR A 391 9.75 -8.01 12.68
C THR A 391 8.86 -8.83 13.64
N VAL A 392 7.98 -8.16 14.40
CA VAL A 392 7.01 -8.79 15.31
C VAL A 392 6.05 -9.71 14.54
N TRP A 393 5.47 -9.25 13.44
CA TRP A 393 4.58 -10.06 12.60
C TRP A 393 5.32 -11.28 12.02
N LYS A 394 6.54 -11.10 11.52
CA LYS A 394 7.38 -12.20 11.00
C LYS A 394 7.63 -13.28 12.05
N LEU A 395 8.01 -12.88 13.27
CA LEU A 395 8.27 -13.79 14.39
C LEU A 395 7.01 -14.51 14.91
N LYS A 396 5.81 -13.93 14.73
CA LYS A 396 4.54 -14.58 15.08
C LYS A 396 3.97 -15.47 13.96
N ARG A 397 4.35 -15.25 12.69
CA ARG A 397 3.84 -15.99 11.51
C ARG A 397 4.76 -17.10 11.01
N PHE A 398 6.07 -16.86 11.00
CA PHE A 398 7.06 -17.76 10.39
C PHE A 398 8.09 -18.22 11.43
N LYS A 399 8.94 -19.19 11.06
CA LYS A 399 10.07 -19.66 11.89
C LYS A 399 11.27 -18.70 11.85
N GLY A 400 11.01 -17.40 11.97
CA GLY A 400 11.95 -16.28 12.01
C GLY A 400 12.67 -15.94 10.69
N HIS A 401 13.04 -16.93 9.88
CA HIS A 401 14.06 -16.77 8.83
C HIS A 401 13.59 -17.05 7.39
N GLU A 402 12.37 -17.54 7.22
CA GLU A 402 11.79 -17.76 5.88
C GLU A 402 11.39 -16.41 5.24
N PRO A 403 11.60 -16.23 3.92
CA PRO A 403 11.23 -15.00 3.24
C PRO A 403 9.71 -14.92 3.02
N GLU A 404 9.15 -13.75 3.31
CA GLU A 404 7.72 -13.45 3.30
C GLU A 404 7.09 -13.63 1.92
N PHE A 405 7.85 -13.26 0.88
CA PHE A 405 7.62 -13.66 -0.50
C PHE A 405 8.85 -14.42 -1.02
N VAL A 406 8.61 -15.62 -1.57
CA VAL A 406 9.63 -16.42 -2.28
C VAL A 406 9.85 -15.98 -3.73
N ASP A 407 9.24 -14.86 -4.14
CA ASP A 407 9.27 -14.36 -5.52
C ASP A 407 10.66 -13.79 -5.85
N THR A 408 11.31 -14.32 -6.89
CA THR A 408 12.66 -13.90 -7.26
C THR A 408 12.71 -12.46 -7.78
N VAL A 409 11.63 -11.95 -8.37
CA VAL A 409 11.57 -10.54 -8.79
C VAL A 409 11.64 -9.66 -7.55
N TRP A 410 10.84 -9.93 -6.52
CA TRP A 410 10.93 -9.20 -5.25
C TRP A 410 12.30 -9.36 -4.61
N LEU A 411 12.79 -10.60 -4.45
CA LEU A 411 14.03 -10.89 -3.72
C LEU A 411 15.31 -10.33 -4.39
N ASP A 412 15.37 -10.23 -5.72
CA ASP A 412 16.50 -9.63 -6.44
C ASP A 412 16.33 -8.14 -6.77
N SER A 413 15.13 -7.57 -6.60
CA SER A 413 14.89 -6.12 -6.73
C SER A 413 15.68 -5.33 -5.69
N TYR A 414 16.02 -4.08 -6.03
CA TYR A 414 16.98 -3.29 -5.28
C TYR A 414 16.68 -1.80 -5.27
N PHE A 415 17.28 -1.12 -4.30
CA PHE A 415 17.21 0.31 -4.09
C PHE A 415 18.61 0.92 -4.01
N TYR A 416 18.67 2.24 -4.19
CA TYR A 416 19.91 3.03 -4.08
C TYR A 416 19.80 4.01 -2.92
N PHE A 417 20.81 3.99 -2.05
CA PHE A 417 20.96 4.90 -0.90
C PHE A 417 22.45 5.24 -0.71
N HIS A 418 22.76 6.43 -0.21
CA HIS A 418 24.13 6.76 0.21
C HIS A 418 24.42 6.22 1.61
N ASP A 419 25.60 5.60 1.79
CA ASP A 419 26.06 5.11 3.08
C ASP A 419 26.71 6.20 3.95
N GLU A 420 27.11 5.84 5.18
CA GLU A 420 27.80 6.76 6.11
C GLU A 420 29.18 7.25 5.64
N ASN A 421 29.66 6.76 4.50
CA ASN A 421 30.93 7.10 3.87
C ASN A 421 30.71 7.87 2.54
N ARG A 422 29.47 8.33 2.26
CA ARG A 422 29.04 9.05 1.04
C ARG A 422 29.14 8.23 -0.25
N ARG A 423 29.11 6.90 -0.18
CA ARG A 423 29.09 6.00 -1.33
C ARG A 423 27.67 5.68 -1.72
N LEU A 424 27.33 5.76 -3.01
CA LEU A 424 26.04 5.31 -3.51
C LEU A 424 25.99 3.77 -3.52
N VAL A 425 25.20 3.20 -2.61
CA VAL A 425 25.10 1.75 -2.40
C VAL A 425 23.81 1.21 -3.00
N ARG A 426 23.95 0.12 -3.78
CA ARG A 426 22.86 -0.73 -4.25
C ARG A 426 22.66 -1.89 -3.28
N ILE A 427 21.47 -1.99 -2.69
CA ILE A 427 21.07 -3.03 -1.74
C ILE A 427 19.81 -3.75 -2.23
N LYS A 428 19.80 -5.09 -2.17
CA LYS A 428 18.63 -5.89 -2.57
C LYS A 428 17.68 -6.11 -1.41
N ILE A 429 16.41 -6.35 -1.73
CA ILE A 429 15.37 -6.67 -0.75
C ILE A 429 15.75 -7.92 0.07
N ARG A 430 16.35 -8.97 -0.55
CA ARG A 430 16.82 -10.16 0.19
C ARG A 430 17.83 -9.86 1.30
N ASP A 431 18.63 -8.79 1.15
CA ASP A 431 19.70 -8.45 2.09
C ASP A 431 19.17 -7.75 3.34
N CYS A 432 17.91 -7.28 3.33
CA CYS A 432 17.26 -6.64 4.48
C CYS A 432 16.20 -7.49 5.19
N LEU A 433 15.95 -8.74 4.76
CA LEU A 433 14.90 -9.59 5.38
C LEU A 433 15.26 -10.10 6.78
N ASP A 434 16.52 -9.95 7.17
CA ASP A 434 17.13 -10.49 8.38
C ASP A 434 17.90 -9.37 9.10
N ILE A 435 17.34 -8.89 10.22
CA ILE A 435 17.88 -7.75 10.97
C ILE A 435 19.16 -8.11 11.76
N GLU A 436 19.36 -9.40 12.07
CA GLU A 436 20.57 -9.90 12.72
C GLU A 436 21.76 -9.75 11.78
N LYS A 437 21.58 -10.03 10.49
CA LYS A 437 22.62 -9.77 9.46
C LYS A 437 22.86 -8.28 9.22
N LEU A 438 21.83 -7.45 9.34
CA LEU A 438 21.99 -5.98 9.38
C LEU A 438 22.57 -5.47 10.72
N ASN A 439 22.87 -6.37 11.67
CA ASN A 439 23.46 -6.10 12.98
C ASN A 439 22.68 -5.06 13.81
N TYR A 440 21.35 -5.16 13.82
CA TYR A 440 20.49 -4.43 14.76
C TYR A 440 19.37 -5.31 15.32
N GLY A 441 18.71 -4.82 16.35
CA GLY A 441 17.55 -5.46 16.96
C GLY A 441 16.63 -4.44 17.63
N TYR A 442 15.57 -4.94 18.25
CA TYR A 442 14.64 -4.15 19.05
C TYR A 442 14.68 -4.63 20.50
N GLU A 443 14.54 -3.70 21.45
CA GLU A 443 14.21 -4.03 22.83
C GLU A 443 12.81 -4.67 22.88
N GLU A 444 12.71 -5.83 23.52
CA GLU A 444 11.44 -6.52 23.70
C GLU A 444 10.54 -5.76 24.69
N VAL A 445 9.28 -5.59 24.30
CA VAL A 445 8.24 -4.87 25.06
C VAL A 445 6.95 -5.67 25.02
N GLU A 446 6.04 -5.39 25.96
CA GLU A 446 4.72 -6.00 25.94
C GLU A 446 3.92 -5.59 24.69
N LEU A 447 3.05 -6.48 24.24
CA LEU A 447 2.19 -6.31 23.06
C LEU A 447 0.71 -6.37 23.51
N PRO A 448 0.21 -5.38 24.27
CA PRO A 448 -1.10 -5.43 24.92
C PRO A 448 -2.25 -5.60 23.92
N TRP A 449 -2.08 -5.12 22.69
CA TRP A 449 -3.02 -5.32 21.58
C TRP A 449 -3.29 -6.79 21.26
N LEU A 450 -2.39 -7.74 21.57
CA LEU A 450 -2.65 -9.19 21.38
C LEU A 450 -3.88 -9.68 22.17
N ASN A 451 -4.22 -9.02 23.28
CA ASN A 451 -5.37 -9.36 24.12
C ASN A 451 -6.63 -8.53 23.79
N ALA A 452 -6.53 -7.56 22.87
CA ALA A 452 -7.58 -6.59 22.56
C ALA A 452 -8.50 -7.03 21.40
N ARG A 453 -8.83 -8.32 21.30
CA ARG A 453 -9.76 -8.83 20.26
C ARG A 453 -11.13 -8.13 20.39
N PRO A 454 -11.61 -7.41 19.35
CA PRO A 454 -12.90 -6.74 19.39
C PRO A 454 -14.05 -7.73 19.61
N LYS A 455 -15.16 -7.26 20.21
CA LYS A 455 -16.35 -8.09 20.49
C LYS A 455 -17.55 -7.62 19.64
N PRO A 456 -18.49 -8.52 19.28
CA PRO A 456 -19.71 -8.12 18.59
C PRO A 456 -20.48 -7.06 19.39
N SER A 457 -20.97 -6.01 18.72
CA SER A 457 -21.68 -4.89 19.37
C SER A 457 -22.93 -5.33 20.13
N ILE A 458 -23.59 -6.37 19.64
CA ILE A 458 -24.75 -7.04 20.22
C ILE A 458 -24.64 -8.55 19.97
N PRO A 459 -25.40 -9.42 20.67
CA PRO A 459 -25.39 -10.85 20.40
C PRO A 459 -25.67 -11.17 18.91
N PRO A 460 -24.82 -11.94 18.19
CA PRO A 460 -24.93 -12.09 16.74
C PRO A 460 -26.30 -12.56 16.25
N LYS A 461 -26.96 -13.47 16.99
CA LYS A 461 -28.34 -13.94 16.69
C LYS A 461 -29.38 -12.82 16.67
N LEU A 462 -29.19 -11.78 17.50
CA LEU A 462 -30.04 -10.59 17.49
C LEU A 462 -29.70 -9.69 16.30
N ALA A 463 -28.41 -9.53 15.95
CA ALA A 463 -28.00 -8.80 14.75
C ALA A 463 -28.58 -9.43 13.48
N HIS A 464 -28.46 -10.75 13.30
CA HIS A 464 -29.04 -11.48 12.18
C HIS A 464 -30.56 -11.34 12.11
N HIS A 465 -31.26 -11.34 13.26
CA HIS A 465 -32.70 -11.09 13.30
C HIS A 465 -33.06 -9.67 12.80
N ILE A 466 -32.39 -8.64 13.30
CA ILE A 466 -32.64 -7.24 12.92
C ILE A 466 -32.30 -6.99 11.44
N LEU A 467 -31.18 -7.54 10.95
CA LEU A 467 -30.80 -7.43 9.53
C LEU A 467 -31.82 -8.11 8.62
N ARG A 468 -32.35 -9.28 9.02
CA ARG A 468 -33.40 -9.99 8.26
C ARG A 468 -34.73 -9.25 8.24
N LEU A 469 -35.11 -8.57 9.34
CA LEU A 469 -36.30 -7.72 9.37
C LEU A 469 -36.15 -6.54 8.41
N ARG A 470 -35.02 -5.82 8.46
CA ARG A 470 -34.71 -4.70 7.55
C ARG A 470 -34.71 -5.12 6.09
N GLU A 471 -34.20 -6.31 5.78
CA GLU A 471 -34.25 -6.85 4.42
C GLU A 471 -35.68 -7.10 3.94
N ALA A 472 -36.55 -7.64 4.80
CA ALA A 472 -37.95 -7.84 4.48
C ALA A 472 -38.70 -6.51 4.28
N GLU A 473 -38.43 -5.50 5.12
CA GLU A 473 -38.96 -4.14 4.98
C GLU A 473 -38.50 -3.47 3.68
N GLN A 474 -37.20 -3.52 3.37
CA GLN A 474 -36.63 -2.93 2.16
C GLN A 474 -37.20 -3.59 0.88
N ASN A 475 -37.39 -4.91 0.90
CA ASN A 475 -38.01 -5.65 -0.21
C ASN A 475 -39.52 -5.40 -0.34
N ALA A 476 -40.19 -4.89 0.70
CA ALA A 476 -41.61 -4.52 0.66
C ALA A 476 -41.87 -3.07 0.22
N LEU A 477 -40.86 -2.20 0.30
CA LEU A 477 -40.98 -0.75 0.07
C LEU A 477 -40.50 -0.26 -1.31
N LEU A 478 -39.79 -1.10 -2.07
CA LEU A 478 -39.14 -0.70 -3.32
C LEU A 478 -39.72 -1.39 -4.55
N LEU A 479 -39.77 -0.67 -5.67
CA LEU A 479 -39.98 -1.27 -6.99
C LEU A 479 -38.75 -2.12 -7.36
N PRO A 480 -38.89 -3.25 -8.09
CA PRO A 480 -37.78 -4.16 -8.38
C PRO A 480 -36.58 -3.55 -9.12
N SER A 481 -36.75 -2.38 -9.76
CA SER A 481 -35.69 -1.62 -10.44
C SER A 481 -34.86 -0.73 -9.53
N GLU A 482 -35.32 -0.42 -8.31
CA GLU A 482 -34.65 0.51 -7.39
C GLU A 482 -33.99 -0.20 -6.19
N ALA A 483 -34.36 -1.46 -5.94
CA ALA A 483 -33.80 -2.33 -4.90
C ALA A 483 -32.39 -2.89 -5.23
N SER A 484 -31.49 -2.06 -5.77
CA SER A 484 -30.13 -2.48 -6.13
C SER A 484 -29.22 -2.61 -4.89
N THR A 485 -29.44 -3.68 -4.12
CA THR A 485 -28.54 -4.19 -3.06
C THR A 485 -27.28 -4.86 -3.63
N THR A 486 -27.09 -4.76 -4.95
CA THR A 486 -26.03 -5.38 -5.74
C THR A 486 -24.64 -5.00 -5.23
N PRO A 487 -23.72 -5.96 -5.09
CA PRO A 487 -22.36 -5.68 -4.66
C PRO A 487 -21.49 -5.08 -5.78
N TYR A 488 -22.01 -4.95 -7.00
CA TYR A 488 -21.43 -4.17 -8.10
C TYR A 488 -22.20 -2.86 -8.28
N PHE A 489 -21.48 -1.77 -8.55
CA PHE A 489 -21.97 -0.40 -8.65
C PHE A 489 -21.85 0.22 -10.06
N GLY A 490 -21.29 -0.51 -11.04
CA GLY A 490 -21.00 0.01 -12.37
C GLY A 490 -19.54 0.45 -12.56
N ALA A 491 -19.08 0.58 -13.80
CA ALA A 491 -17.68 0.87 -14.14
C ALA A 491 -17.22 2.32 -13.81
N GLU A 492 -18.16 3.26 -13.76
CA GLU A 492 -17.94 4.62 -13.23
C GLU A 492 -17.79 4.62 -11.68
N GLY A 493 -18.25 3.55 -11.05
CA GLY A 493 -18.35 3.40 -9.60
C GLY A 493 -19.42 4.30 -8.95
N ARG A 494 -19.65 4.05 -7.67
CA ARG A 494 -20.51 4.88 -6.81
C ARG A 494 -19.65 5.69 -5.85
N VAL A 495 -19.92 7.00 -5.79
CA VAL A 495 -19.25 7.94 -4.87
C VAL A 495 -19.63 7.60 -3.42
N LEU A 496 -18.68 7.70 -2.49
CA LEU A 496 -18.94 7.49 -1.06
C LEU A 496 -19.42 8.78 -0.39
N ASP A 497 -20.47 9.42 -0.93
CA ASP A 497 -21.08 10.64 -0.36
C ASP A 497 -21.78 10.39 0.99
N LYS A 498 -22.19 9.14 1.21
CA LYS A 498 -22.86 8.61 2.40
C LYS A 498 -22.58 7.11 2.53
N THR A 499 -22.95 6.51 3.67
CA THR A 499 -22.83 5.06 3.88
C THR A 499 -23.52 4.27 2.78
N ILE A 500 -22.82 3.28 2.21
CA ILE A 500 -23.35 2.34 1.23
C ILE A 500 -23.43 0.96 1.88
N ARG A 501 -24.63 0.41 2.00
CA ARG A 501 -24.86 -0.98 2.44
C ARG A 501 -25.20 -1.87 1.24
N VAL A 502 -24.55 -3.03 1.12
CA VAL A 502 -24.78 -4.04 0.08
C VAL A 502 -24.80 -5.45 0.67
N LYS A 503 -25.42 -6.39 -0.04
CA LYS A 503 -25.44 -7.82 0.33
C LYS A 503 -24.46 -8.59 -0.55
N VAL A 504 -23.42 -9.16 0.05
CA VAL A 504 -22.29 -9.78 -0.66
C VAL A 504 -22.35 -11.31 -0.48
N GLY A 505 -22.53 -12.04 -1.58
CA GLY A 505 -22.57 -13.51 -1.58
C GLY A 505 -21.23 -14.14 -1.20
N ARG A 506 -21.26 -15.21 -0.41
CA ARG A 506 -20.09 -15.95 0.05
C ARG A 506 -19.85 -17.19 -0.83
N PRO A 507 -18.72 -17.30 -1.56
CA PRO A 507 -18.52 -18.40 -2.51
C PRO A 507 -18.32 -19.79 -1.86
N LYS A 508 -17.84 -19.83 -0.61
CA LYS A 508 -17.81 -21.04 0.23
C LYS A 508 -18.59 -20.81 1.53
N ARG A 509 -19.12 -21.87 2.12
CA ARG A 509 -19.78 -21.91 3.44
C ARG A 509 -19.34 -23.15 4.19
N ARG A 510 -19.41 -23.14 5.54
CA ARG A 510 -18.99 -24.28 6.38
C ARG A 510 -17.63 -24.87 5.96
N ARG A 511 -16.64 -23.99 5.75
CA ARG A 511 -15.27 -24.41 5.40
C ARG A 511 -14.74 -25.37 6.46
N SER A 512 -13.98 -26.37 6.03
CA SER A 512 -13.29 -27.26 6.95
C SER A 512 -12.17 -26.51 7.69
N ALA A 513 -11.82 -26.95 8.90
CA ALA A 513 -10.73 -26.33 9.67
C ALA A 513 -9.41 -26.26 8.86
N LYS A 514 -9.17 -27.28 8.00
CA LYS A 514 -8.05 -27.29 7.07
C LYS A 514 -8.12 -26.17 6.02
N GLU A 515 -9.30 -25.91 5.44
CA GLU A 515 -9.49 -24.78 4.50
C GLU A 515 -9.44 -23.41 5.19
N GLU A 516 -9.64 -23.34 6.50
CA GLU A 516 -9.52 -22.11 7.30
C GLU A 516 -8.08 -21.85 7.79
N GLU A 517 -7.24 -22.89 7.78
CA GLU A 517 -5.78 -22.82 7.95
C GLU A 517 -5.07 -22.52 6.61
N GLU A 518 -5.43 -23.23 5.54
CA GLU A 518 -4.84 -23.05 4.20
C GLU A 518 -5.33 -21.78 3.49
N GLU A 519 -6.59 -21.36 3.65
CA GLU A 519 -7.17 -20.20 2.94
C GLU A 519 -7.74 -19.14 3.90
N GLU A 520 -7.46 -17.87 3.64
CA GLU A 520 -8.17 -16.75 4.27
C GLU A 520 -9.36 -16.34 3.39
N GLU A 521 -10.54 -16.14 3.99
CA GLU A 521 -11.68 -15.52 3.33
C GLU A 521 -11.46 -14.00 3.31
N VAL A 522 -11.36 -13.42 2.12
CA VAL A 522 -10.94 -12.03 1.94
C VAL A 522 -12.09 -11.22 1.36
N LEU A 523 -12.49 -10.16 2.07
CA LEU A 523 -13.39 -9.14 1.57
C LEU A 523 -12.60 -8.15 0.72
N VAL A 524 -13.05 -7.94 -0.52
CA VAL A 524 -12.34 -7.14 -1.53
C VAL A 524 -13.22 -5.98 -1.98
N VAL A 525 -12.81 -4.75 -1.68
CA VAL A 525 -13.42 -3.53 -2.22
C VAL A 525 -12.55 -3.06 -3.38
N TYR A 526 -13.08 -3.08 -4.60
CA TYR A 526 -12.32 -2.92 -5.83
C TYR A 526 -12.77 -1.72 -6.66
N GLY A 527 -11.90 -1.29 -7.57
CA GLY A 527 -12.19 -0.16 -8.44
C GLY A 527 -12.17 1.19 -7.72
N ILE A 528 -11.43 1.29 -6.61
CA ILE A 528 -11.39 2.49 -5.77
C ILE A 528 -10.67 3.60 -6.52
N TYR A 529 -11.38 4.66 -6.88
CA TYR A 529 -10.87 5.77 -7.69
C TYR A 529 -10.85 7.07 -6.90
N MET A 530 -9.66 7.62 -6.64
CA MET A 530 -9.51 8.99 -6.10
C MET A 530 -9.58 10.04 -7.20
N LYS A 531 -10.42 11.06 -6.99
CA LYS A 531 -10.59 12.19 -7.93
C LYS A 531 -9.32 13.06 -8.00
N LYS A 532 -8.66 13.30 -6.86
CA LYS A 532 -7.43 14.12 -6.70
C LYS A 532 -6.44 13.44 -5.74
N ASP A 533 -5.22 13.98 -5.59
CA ASP A 533 -4.34 13.66 -4.46
C ASP A 533 -4.84 14.39 -3.21
N VAL A 534 -5.73 13.72 -2.49
CA VAL A 534 -6.36 14.19 -1.25
C VAL A 534 -6.44 13.03 -0.27
N TYR A 535 -6.46 13.38 1.02
CA TYR A 535 -6.71 12.39 2.05
C TYR A 535 -8.14 11.84 1.92
N VAL A 536 -8.27 10.51 1.99
CA VAL A 536 -9.54 9.78 1.95
C VAL A 536 -9.49 8.71 3.01
N LYS A 537 -10.53 8.64 3.85
CA LYS A 537 -10.77 7.50 4.75
C LYS A 537 -12.21 6.99 4.61
N PHE A 538 -12.36 5.67 4.52
CA PHE A 538 -13.65 5.01 4.73
C PHE A 538 -13.43 3.68 5.45
N ASP A 539 -14.32 3.37 6.38
CA ASP A 539 -14.27 2.15 7.17
C ASP A 539 -15.21 1.11 6.56
N VAL A 540 -14.87 -0.17 6.69
CA VAL A 540 -15.65 -1.29 6.14
C VAL A 540 -16.20 -2.10 7.31
N LEU A 541 -17.52 -2.15 7.40
CA LEU A 541 -18.24 -2.89 8.44
C LEU A 541 -18.98 -4.09 7.84
N VAL A 542 -19.11 -5.17 8.61
CA VAL A 542 -19.77 -6.42 8.22
C VAL A 542 -20.84 -6.80 9.24
N ASN A 543 -22.03 -7.15 8.75
CA ASN A 543 -23.24 -7.42 9.53
C ASN A 543 -23.59 -6.32 10.57
N ALA A 544 -23.21 -5.08 10.27
CA ALA A 544 -23.45 -3.91 11.12
C ALA A 544 -24.94 -3.55 11.24
N VAL A 545 -25.41 -3.37 12.48
CA VAL A 545 -26.79 -2.92 12.77
C VAL A 545 -26.88 -1.40 12.93
N GLU A 546 -25.84 -0.72 13.40
CA GLU A 546 -25.83 0.73 13.58
C GLU A 546 -24.47 1.33 13.20
N GLU A 547 -24.22 1.52 11.90
CA GLU A 547 -22.92 1.94 11.35
C GLU A 547 -22.38 3.27 11.91
N SER A 548 -23.25 4.16 12.38
CA SER A 548 -22.90 5.45 12.97
C SER A 548 -22.21 5.35 14.34
N ARG A 549 -22.25 4.18 14.99
CA ARG A 549 -21.68 3.95 16.33
C ARG A 549 -20.62 2.85 16.36
N MET A 550 -20.07 2.49 15.20
CA MET A 550 -19.08 1.44 15.04
C MET A 550 -17.72 1.99 14.59
N GLY A 551 -16.69 1.58 15.31
CA GLY A 551 -15.26 1.78 15.05
C GLY A 551 -14.45 0.52 15.41
N PRO A 552 -13.12 0.63 15.55
CA PRO A 552 -12.21 -0.51 15.76
C PRO A 552 -12.51 -1.40 16.97
N GLU A 553 -13.16 -0.86 18.00
CA GLU A 553 -13.57 -1.54 19.22
C GLU A 553 -14.68 -2.60 19.03
N HIS A 554 -15.39 -2.57 17.89
CA HIS A 554 -16.49 -3.48 17.54
C HIS A 554 -16.06 -4.56 16.54
N ARG A 555 -16.47 -5.82 16.73
CA ARG A 555 -16.07 -6.94 15.85
C ARG A 555 -16.55 -6.80 14.42
N GLU A 556 -17.67 -6.11 14.22
CA GLU A 556 -18.24 -5.73 12.93
C GLU A 556 -17.27 -4.90 12.08
N PHE A 557 -16.25 -4.27 12.66
CA PHE A 557 -15.17 -3.60 11.93
C PHE A 557 -14.25 -4.62 11.23
N ALA A 558 -14.31 -4.64 9.88
CA ALA A 558 -13.46 -5.48 9.06
C ALA A 558 -12.11 -4.80 8.70
N GLY A 559 -12.04 -3.48 8.79
CA GLY A 559 -10.86 -2.70 8.45
C GLY A 559 -11.21 -1.32 7.88
N THR A 560 -10.19 -0.62 7.38
CA THR A 560 -10.33 0.73 6.82
C THR A 560 -9.51 0.89 5.54
N PHE A 561 -9.99 1.70 4.62
CA PHE A 561 -9.18 2.22 3.51
C PHE A 561 -8.71 3.63 3.87
N VAL A 562 -7.40 3.87 3.73
CA VAL A 562 -6.83 5.22 3.79
C VAL A 562 -5.98 5.49 2.55
N ASN A 563 -6.11 6.69 2.01
CA ASN A 563 -5.14 7.29 1.11
C ASN A 563 -4.48 8.48 1.81
N ALA A 564 -3.18 8.40 2.12
CA ALA A 564 -2.39 9.58 2.48
C ALA A 564 -2.19 10.52 1.28
N ARG A 565 -1.88 11.79 1.56
CA ARG A 565 -1.47 12.73 0.51
C ARG A 565 -0.04 12.43 0.07
N HIS A 566 0.19 12.39 -1.24
CA HIS A 566 1.54 12.51 -1.76
C HIS A 566 2.05 13.95 -1.58
N GLY A 567 1.14 14.93 -1.62
CA GLY A 567 1.36 16.37 -1.52
C GLY A 567 2.08 16.97 -2.72
N ALA A 568 2.57 16.14 -3.65
CA ALA A 568 3.17 16.59 -4.90
C ALA A 568 2.87 15.64 -6.06
N ARG A 569 2.39 16.22 -7.16
CA ARG A 569 2.14 15.61 -8.47
C ARG A 569 3.34 15.80 -9.40
N ILE A 570 3.70 14.76 -10.14
CA ILE A 570 4.76 14.84 -11.15
C ILE A 570 4.32 15.69 -12.34
N VAL A 571 5.23 16.50 -12.89
CA VAL A 571 5.09 17.15 -14.19
C VAL A 571 5.39 16.13 -15.29
N LYS A 572 4.32 15.67 -15.97
CA LYS A 572 4.42 14.70 -17.06
C LYS A 572 5.23 15.24 -18.23
N ARG A 573 6.04 14.38 -18.84
CA ARG A 573 6.69 14.58 -20.14
C ARG A 573 5.84 13.97 -21.26
N GLU A 574 6.15 14.32 -22.49
CA GLU A 574 5.56 13.68 -23.67
C GLU A 574 6.03 12.21 -23.73
N GLY A 575 5.08 11.27 -23.70
CA GLY A 575 5.34 9.83 -23.62
C GLY A 575 5.18 9.20 -22.22
N ASP A 576 5.04 9.98 -21.14
CA ASP A 576 4.75 9.44 -19.80
C ASP A 576 3.33 8.81 -19.77
N SER A 577 3.19 7.61 -19.18
CA SER A 577 1.89 6.90 -19.19
C SER A 577 0.78 7.67 -18.46
N THR A 578 -0.45 7.60 -18.97
CA THR A 578 -1.60 8.40 -18.51
C THR A 578 -2.60 7.63 -17.64
N LYS A 579 -2.49 6.30 -17.56
CA LYS A 579 -3.43 5.43 -16.85
C LYS A 579 -3.43 5.69 -15.35
N LYS A 580 -4.49 6.34 -14.84
CA LYS A 580 -4.81 6.29 -13.41
C LYS A 580 -5.21 4.85 -13.07
N MET A 581 -4.46 4.21 -12.18
CA MET A 581 -4.87 2.95 -11.59
C MET A 581 -6.11 3.13 -10.70
N LYS A 582 -6.87 2.06 -10.49
CA LYS A 582 -7.90 1.99 -9.45
C LYS A 582 -7.35 1.14 -8.30
N ALA A 583 -7.38 1.67 -7.08
CA ALA A 583 -6.91 0.99 -5.90
C ALA A 583 -7.83 -0.19 -5.51
N THR A 584 -7.28 -1.15 -4.77
CA THR A 584 -8.03 -2.28 -4.22
C THR A 584 -7.74 -2.42 -2.73
N LEU A 585 -8.78 -2.52 -1.92
CA LEU A 585 -8.70 -2.88 -0.51
C LEU A 585 -8.96 -4.39 -0.37
N LYS A 586 -8.11 -5.09 0.38
CA LYS A 586 -8.28 -6.50 0.74
C LYS A 586 -8.26 -6.64 2.27
N LEU A 587 -9.29 -7.25 2.85
CA LEU A 587 -9.45 -7.42 4.30
C LEU A 587 -9.65 -8.90 4.61
N GLY A 588 -8.83 -9.48 5.50
CA GLY A 588 -9.06 -10.82 6.04
C GLY A 588 -10.28 -10.83 6.96
N ILE A 589 -11.28 -11.66 6.66
CA ILE A 589 -12.56 -11.72 7.40
C ILE A 589 -12.90 -13.11 7.94
N SER A 590 -12.05 -14.15 7.82
CA SER A 590 -12.40 -15.51 8.31
C SER A 590 -12.78 -15.51 9.79
N GLU A 591 -12.03 -14.76 10.60
CA GLU A 591 -12.22 -14.65 12.05
C GLU A 591 -13.42 -13.78 12.41
N LEU A 592 -13.68 -12.73 11.62
CA LEU A 592 -14.83 -11.86 11.78
C LEU A 592 -16.13 -12.63 11.50
N VAL A 593 -16.15 -13.42 10.43
CA VAL A 593 -17.28 -14.28 10.06
C VAL A 593 -17.53 -15.37 11.11
N GLU A 594 -16.50 -15.79 11.84
CA GLU A 594 -16.63 -16.68 13.00
C GLU A 594 -17.23 -15.97 14.22
N ASP A 595 -16.65 -14.86 14.67
CA ASP A 595 -17.11 -14.15 15.87
C ASP A 595 -18.52 -13.55 15.73
N LEU A 596 -18.98 -13.29 14.49
CA LEU A 596 -20.36 -12.86 14.18
C LEU A 596 -21.32 -14.03 13.88
N GLU A 597 -20.95 -15.27 14.24
CA GLU A 597 -21.72 -16.51 14.01
C GLU A 597 -22.14 -16.76 12.54
N ALA A 598 -21.54 -16.06 11.57
CA ALA A 598 -21.97 -15.99 10.17
C ALA A 598 -21.36 -17.08 9.25
N ARG A 599 -20.67 -18.09 9.83
CA ARG A 599 -19.96 -19.15 9.05
C ARG A 599 -20.87 -19.93 8.11
N GLU A 600 -22.15 -20.06 8.44
CA GLU A 600 -23.16 -20.76 7.63
C GLU A 600 -23.85 -19.88 6.57
N ASP A 601 -23.73 -18.55 6.69
CA ASP A 601 -24.54 -17.60 5.91
C ASP A 601 -24.25 -17.67 4.39
N GLU A 602 -25.32 -17.54 3.60
CA GLU A 602 -25.29 -17.41 2.14
C GLU A 602 -24.47 -16.21 1.66
N SER A 603 -24.49 -15.15 2.48
CA SER A 603 -24.11 -13.80 2.11
C SER A 603 -24.06 -12.94 3.37
N ILE A 604 -23.10 -12.02 3.47
CA ILE A 604 -23.02 -11.03 4.55
C ILE A 604 -23.49 -9.66 4.08
N TRP A 605 -23.99 -8.86 5.01
CA TRP A 605 -24.19 -7.43 4.79
C TRP A 605 -22.85 -6.71 4.96
N VAL A 606 -22.49 -5.85 4.00
CA VAL A 606 -21.27 -5.05 4.04
C VAL A 606 -21.64 -3.57 3.90
N SER A 607 -21.12 -2.74 4.79
CA SER A 607 -21.31 -1.29 4.79
C SER A 607 -19.99 -0.56 4.60
N LEU A 608 -19.89 0.24 3.54
CA LEU A 608 -18.80 1.19 3.30
C LEU A 608 -19.19 2.52 3.95
N VAL A 609 -18.48 2.91 5.00
CA VAL A 609 -18.78 4.09 5.83
C VAL A 609 -17.75 5.19 5.56
N PRO A 610 -18.08 6.26 4.81
CA PRO A 610 -17.15 7.36 4.60
C PRO A 610 -16.86 8.11 5.92
N LYS A 611 -15.60 8.47 6.13
CA LYS A 611 -15.08 9.12 7.35
C LYS A 611 -14.46 10.48 7.03
N GLY A 612 -14.35 11.36 8.02
CA GLY A 612 -13.81 12.73 7.88
C GLY A 612 -14.51 13.65 6.87
N GLY A 613 -15.71 13.30 6.39
CA GLY A 613 -16.34 13.96 5.23
C GLY A 613 -15.62 13.73 3.89
N THR A 614 -14.55 12.93 3.86
CA THR A 614 -13.63 12.77 2.71
C THR A 614 -14.21 11.95 1.56
N GLY A 615 -15.24 11.13 1.83
CA GLY A 615 -15.80 10.15 0.90
C GLY A 615 -16.32 10.73 -0.44
N VAL A 616 -16.67 12.02 -0.47
CA VAL A 616 -17.03 12.74 -1.70
C VAL A 616 -15.92 12.75 -2.77
N HIS A 617 -14.66 12.50 -2.38
CA HIS A 617 -13.50 12.47 -3.26
C HIS A 617 -13.16 11.09 -3.85
N VAL A 618 -13.85 10.02 -3.43
CA VAL A 618 -13.62 8.64 -3.88
C VAL A 618 -14.89 8.03 -4.49
N ALA A 619 -14.72 7.15 -5.47
CA ALA A 619 -15.74 6.25 -5.98
C ALA A 619 -15.25 4.80 -5.96
N VAL A 620 -16.17 3.84 -5.92
CA VAL A 620 -15.90 2.39 -5.79
C VAL A 620 -16.71 1.64 -6.86
N GLU A 621 -16.11 0.69 -7.58
CA GLU A 621 -16.83 -0.14 -8.58
C GLU A 621 -17.62 -1.27 -7.94
N GLY A 622 -17.15 -1.82 -6.82
CA GLY A 622 -17.90 -2.83 -6.08
C GLY A 622 -17.17 -3.45 -4.91
N VAL A 623 -17.83 -4.45 -4.34
CA VAL A 623 -17.37 -5.32 -3.26
C VAL A 623 -17.52 -6.78 -3.71
N ARG A 624 -16.63 -7.67 -3.30
CA ARG A 624 -16.74 -9.13 -3.52
C ARG A 624 -15.95 -9.88 -2.46
N ILE A 625 -16.13 -11.21 -2.40
CA ILE A 625 -15.36 -12.08 -1.50
C ILE A 625 -14.52 -13.03 -2.35
N GLU A 626 -13.23 -13.16 -2.00
CA GLU A 626 -12.25 -14.07 -2.59
C GLU A 626 -11.66 -14.98 -1.50
N TYR A 627 -10.85 -15.96 -1.90
CA TYR A 627 -10.06 -16.78 -0.98
C TYR A 627 -8.58 -16.68 -1.33
N MET A 628 -7.74 -16.41 -0.34
CA MET A 628 -6.29 -16.20 -0.50
C MET A 628 -5.51 -17.31 0.21
N ARG A 629 -4.53 -17.90 -0.48
CA ARG A 629 -3.60 -18.90 0.08
C ARG A 629 -2.33 -18.24 0.58
#